data_AF-A0A4Y8IBI4-F1
#
_entry.id   AF-A0A4Y8IBI4-F1
#
_cell.length_a   1.000
_cell.length_b   1.000
_cell.length_c   1.000
_cell.angle_alpha   90.00
_cell.angle_beta   90.00
_cell.angle_gamma   90.00
#
_symmetry.space_group_name_H-M   'P 1'
#
loop_
_entity.id
_entity.type
_entity.pdbx_description
1 polymer ?
#
loop_
_entity_poly.entity_id
_entity_poly.type
_entity_poly.pdbx_seq_one_letter_code
_entity_poly.pdbx_strand_id
1 'polypeptide(L)' 'MKKTTVVLDETLLQEAKEATGAKTKKETIETALSEVVKRHQRKLLIEEMGTYNLDLEQDDIEKMRGHD' A
#
# COMPACT_ATOMS: atom_id res chain seq x y z
N MET A 1 -17.12 -14.50 7.48
CA MET A 1 -15.71 -14.95 7.68
C MET A 1 -15.58 -16.42 7.38
N LYS A 2 -14.49 -16.86 6.72
CA LYS A 2 -14.20 -18.27 6.41
C LYS A 2 -13.01 -18.75 7.25
N LYS A 3 -13.05 -19.98 7.74
CA LYS A 3 -11.91 -20.61 8.43
C LYS A 3 -11.00 -21.26 7.39
N THR A 4 -9.70 -21.07 7.56
CA THR A 4 -8.66 -21.63 6.70
C THR A 4 -7.53 -22.12 7.59
N THR A 5 -7.00 -23.31 7.31
CA THR A 5 -5.80 -23.85 7.97
C THR A 5 -4.59 -23.49 7.12
N VAL A 6 -3.60 -22.85 7.73
CA VAL A 6 -2.34 -22.47 7.09
C VAL A 6 -1.18 -22.81 8.01
N VAL A 7 -0.02 -23.12 7.44
CA VAL A 7 1.24 -23.28 8.19
C VAL A 7 1.91 -21.92 8.23
N LEU A 8 2.30 -21.48 9.43
CA LEU A 8 2.94 -20.19 9.67
C LEU A 8 4.18 -20.40 10.53
N ASP A 9 5.19 -19.55 10.33
CA ASP A 9 6.30 -19.45 11.26
C ASP A 9 5.80 -18.79 12.55
N GLU A 10 5.97 -19.50 13.67
CA GLU A 10 5.49 -19.05 14.98
C GLU A 10 6.30 -17.86 15.50
N THR A 11 7.58 -17.75 15.14
CA THR A 11 8.45 -16.64 15.54
C THR A 11 8.00 -15.35 14.85
N LEU A 12 7.81 -15.40 13.53
CA LEU A 12 7.28 -14.28 12.75
C LEU A 12 5.88 -13.85 13.22
N LEU A 13 5.02 -14.81 13.56
CA LEU A 13 3.67 -14.51 14.07
C LEU A 13 3.73 -13.79 15.41
N GLN A 14 4.68 -14.14 16.27
CA GLN A 14 4.87 -13.50 17.56
C GLN A 14 5.44 -12.08 17.40
N GLU A 15 6.43 -11.89 16.51
CA GLU A 15 6.95 -10.56 16.18
C GLU A 15 5.86 -9.65 15.59
N ALA A 16 5.05 -10.17 14.66
CA ALA A 16 3.93 -9.43 14.09
C ALA A 16 2.90 -9.06 15.15
N LYS A 17 2.64 -9.95 16.12
CA LYS A 17 1.72 -9.69 17.22
C LYS A 17 2.22 -8.54 18.11
N GLU A 18 3.51 -8.53 18.43
CA GLU A 18 4.15 -7.47 19.20
C GLU A 18 4.15 -6.13 18.45
N ALA A 19 4.52 -6.15 17.16
CA ALA A 19 4.53 -4.97 16.31
C ALA A 19 3.14 -4.33 16.13
N THR A 20 2.09 -5.15 16.06
CA THR A 20 0.71 -4.69 15.89
C THR A 20 -0.02 -4.40 17.21
N GLY A 21 0.54 -4.83 18.35
CA GLY A 21 -0.14 -4.77 19.65
C GLY A 21 -1.37 -5.69 19.76
N ALA A 22 -1.50 -6.66 18.84
CA ALA A 22 -2.65 -7.55 18.77
C ALA A 22 -2.67 -8.53 19.96
N LYS A 23 -3.86 -8.87 20.43
CA LYS A 23 -4.04 -9.82 21.55
C LYS A 23 -4.06 -11.26 21.07
N THR A 24 -4.51 -11.50 19.83
CA THR A 24 -4.74 -12.84 19.29
C THR A 24 -4.04 -13.08 17.95
N LYS A 25 -3.76 -14.35 17.64
CA LYS A 25 -3.23 -14.76 16.32
C LYS A 25 -4.14 -14.30 15.17
N LYS A 26 -5.46 -14.42 15.37
CA LYS A 26 -6.46 -13.97 14.39
C LYS A 26 -6.32 -12.47 14.10
N GLU A 27 -6.32 -11.66 15.16
CA GLU A 27 -6.22 -10.19 15.04
C GLU A 27 -4.88 -9.77 14.41
N THR A 28 -3.80 -10.46 14.77
CA THR A 28 -2.48 -10.26 14.16
C THR A 28 -2.54 -10.49 12.65
N ILE A 29 -3.12 -11.62 12.22
CA ILE A 29 -3.26 -11.97 10.80
C ILE A 29 -4.17 -10.98 10.07
N GLU A 30 -5.30 -10.60 10.64
CA GLU A 30 -6.23 -9.62 10.04
C GLU A 30 -5.57 -8.25 9.87
N THR A 31 -4.81 -7.81 10.87
CA THR A 31 -4.10 -6.54 10.85
C THR A 31 -3.00 -6.55 9.78
N ALA A 32 -2.18 -7.61 9.76
CA ALA A 32 -1.12 -7.77 8.76
C ALA A 32 -1.68 -7.80 7.32
N LEU A 33 -2.76 -8.53 7.08
CA LEU A 33 -3.42 -8.56 5.77
C LEU A 33 -3.96 -7.17 5.37
N SER A 34 -4.59 -6.45 6.31
CA SER A 34 -5.08 -5.09 6.07
C SER A 34 -3.94 -4.14 5.70
N GLU A 35 -2.81 -4.22 6.38
CA GLU A 35 -1.63 -3.39 6.11
C GLU A 35 -1.02 -3.67 4.73
N VAL A 36 -0.96 -4.94 4.33
CA VAL A 36 -0.49 -5.32 2.98
C VAL A 36 -1.37 -4.69 1.90
N VAL A 37 -2.69 -4.78 2.05
CA VAL A 37 -3.63 -4.16 1.10
C VAL A 37 -3.47 -2.65 1.07
N LYS A 38 -3.43 -1.99 2.23
CA LYS A 38 -3.21 -0.54 2.32
C LYS A 38 -1.89 -0.11 1.70
N ARG A 39 -0.81 -0.89 1.92
CA ARG A 39 0.51 -0.63 1.33
C ARG A 39 0.46 -0.76 -0.19
N HIS A 40 -0.24 -1.75 -0.72
CA HIS A 40 -0.41 -1.92 -2.15
C HIS A 40 -1.20 -0.76 -2.77
N GLN A 41 -2.31 -0.35 -2.16
CA GLN A 41 -3.10 0.80 -2.61
C GLN A 41 -2.28 2.09 -2.61
N ARG A 42 -1.48 2.35 -1.57
CA ARG A 42 -0.58 3.51 -1.55
C ARG A 42 0.44 3.48 -2.68
N LYS A 43 0.97 2.31 -3.03
CA LYS A 43 1.90 2.17 -4.17
C LYS A 43 1.22 2.50 -5.49
N LEU A 44 0.04 1.94 -5.74
CA LEU A 44 -0.74 2.24 -6.93
C LEU A 44 -1.06 3.72 -7.04
N LEU A 45 -1.45 4.37 -5.95
CA LEU A 45 -1.68 5.82 -5.92
C LEU A 45 -0.41 6.62 -6.26
N ILE A 46 0.76 6.20 -5.76
CA ILE A 46 2.04 6.87 -6.10
C ILE A 46 2.35 6.68 -7.60
N GLU A 47 2.13 5.49 -8.14
CA GLU A 47 2.33 5.19 -9.57
C GLU A 47 1.35 5.98 -10.46
N GLU A 48 0.09 6.11 -10.04
CA GLU A 48 -0.94 6.90 -10.73
C GLU A 48 -0.71 8.41 -10.63
N MET A 49 -0.25 8.91 -9.48
CA MET A 49 0.06 10.33 -9.27
C MET A 49 1.33 10.81 -10.00
N GLY A 50 2.07 9.91 -10.64
CA GLY A 50 3.38 10.21 -11.23
C GLY A 50 3.62 9.55 -12.58
N THR A 51 2.76 9.80 -13.57
CA THR A 51 3.08 9.57 -14.99
C THR A 51 3.40 10.86 -15.75
N TYR A 52 3.20 12.02 -15.13
CA TYR A 52 3.43 13.31 -15.77
C TYR A 52 4.76 13.91 -15.28
N ASN A 53 5.73 14.03 -16.17
CA ASN A 53 6.98 14.71 -15.87
C ASN A 53 6.68 16.21 -15.70
N LEU A 54 6.77 16.71 -14.47
CA LEU A 54 6.52 18.12 -14.14
C LEU A 54 7.69 19.04 -14.50
N ASP A 55 8.74 18.50 -15.11
CA ASP A 55 9.86 19.21 -15.70
C ASP A 55 9.41 19.83 -17.04
N LEU A 56 8.49 20.78 -16.95
CA LEU A 56 7.85 21.45 -18.07
C LEU A 56 8.33 22.88 -18.10
N GLU A 57 8.80 23.31 -19.25
CA GLU A 57 9.09 24.71 -19.50
C GLU A 57 7.79 25.46 -19.80
N GLN A 58 7.83 26.78 -19.71
CA GLN A 58 6.65 27.62 -19.92
C GLN A 58 5.98 27.37 -21.30
N ASP A 59 6.80 27.13 -22.32
CA ASP A 59 6.36 26.78 -23.68
C ASP A 59 5.55 25.47 -23.73
N ASP A 60 5.88 24.48 -22.88
CA ASP A 60 5.17 23.21 -22.83
C ASP A 60 3.77 23.38 -22.20
N ILE A 61 3.68 24.26 -21.21
CA ILE A 61 2.42 24.62 -20.54
C ILE A 61 1.50 25.41 -21.49
N GLU A 62 2.06 26.28 -22.33
CA GLU A 62 1.30 27.08 -23.29
C GLU A 62 0.70 26.23 -24.41
N LYS A 63 1.47 25.28 -24.96
CA LYS A 63 0.98 24.30 -25.95
C LYS A 63 -0.18 23.45 -25.43
N MET A 64 -0.13 23.08 -24.14
CA MET A 64 -1.21 22.31 -23.52
C MET A 64 -2.49 23.10 -23.27
N ARG A 65 -2.39 24.44 -23.19
CA ARG A 65 -3.54 25.34 -23.03
C ARG A 65 -4.25 25.67 -24.34
N GLY A 66 -3.77 25.16 -25.48
CA GLY A 66 -4.41 25.35 -26.78
C GLY A 66 -4.40 26.80 -27.27
N HIS A 67 -3.41 27.60 -26.85
CA HIS A 67 -3.09 28.84 -27.55
C HIS A 67 -2.09 28.51 -28.66
N ASP A 68 -2.56 28.56 -29.91
CA ASP A 68 -1.72 28.55 -31.11
C ASP A 68 -0.85 29.83 -31.19
#